data_AF-A0A132U4N7-F1
#
_entry.id   AF-A0A132U4N7-F1
#
_cell.length_a   1.000
_cell.length_b   1.000
_cell.length_c   1.000
_cell.angle_alpha   90.00
_cell.angle_beta   90.00
_cell.angle_gamma   90.00
#
_symmetry.space_group_name_H-M   'P 1'
#
loop_
_entity.id
_entity.type
_entity.pdbx_description
1 polymer ?
#
loop_
_entity_poly.entity_id
_entity_poly.type
_entity_poly.pdbx_seq_one_letter_code
_entity_poly.pdbx_strand_id
1 'polypeptide(L)'
;MSVGSLHEAYEWITSGPLLEIRYLYSGYQTTDWMLAHVLVFELTRLNTISVPQFLVHADYDLTSEGILYKIWVTPLSPLPANSDGEKPE
;
A
#
# COMPACT_ATOMS: atom_id res chain seq x y z
N MET A 1 1.68 8.53 12.39
CA MET A 1 2.93 7.98 12.94
C MET A 1 4.08 8.65 12.22
N SER A 2 5.19 8.94 12.90
CA SER A 2 6.40 9.48 12.27
C SER A 2 7.62 8.68 12.72
N VAL A 3 8.58 8.50 11.82
CA VAL A 3 9.80 7.70 12.01
C VAL A 3 11.04 8.56 11.86
N GLY A 4 12.13 8.20 12.54
CA GLY A 4 13.38 8.95 12.54
C GLY A 4 14.36 8.58 11.42
N SER A 5 14.13 7.47 10.73
CA SER A 5 15.02 6.99 9.66
C SER A 5 14.30 6.10 8.65
N LEU A 6 14.92 5.93 7.46
CA LEU A 6 14.46 4.97 6.46
C LEU A 6 14.51 3.51 6.94
N HIS A 7 15.40 3.18 7.90
CA HIS A 7 15.47 1.84 8.46
C HIS A 7 14.25 1.54 9.33
N GLU A 8 13.90 2.47 10.24
CA GLU A 8 12.67 2.37 11.05
C GLU A 8 11.42 2.33 10.15
N ALA A 9 11.40 3.14 9.08
CA ALA A 9 10.33 3.11 8.10
C ALA A 9 10.18 1.73 7.45
N TYR A 10 11.30 1.10 7.08
CA TYR A 10 11.32 -0.24 6.50
C TYR A 10 10.83 -1.31 7.47
N GLU A 11 11.33 -1.31 8.70
CA GLU A 11 10.86 -2.25 9.74
C GLU A 11 9.35 -2.10 9.94
N TRP A 12 8.84 -0.87 10.01
CA TRP A 12 7.42 -0.63 10.15
C TRP A 12 6.60 -1.12 8.96
N ILE A 13 6.97 -0.72 7.73
CA ILE A 13 6.25 -1.10 6.51
C ILE A 13 6.23 -2.62 6.32
N THR A 14 7.35 -3.30 6.59
CA THR A 14 7.47 -4.76 6.43
C THR A 14 6.80 -5.55 7.54
N SER A 15 6.51 -4.93 8.70
CA SER A 15 5.78 -5.58 9.79
C SER A 15 4.29 -5.83 9.50
N GLY A 16 3.70 -5.16 8.52
CA GLY A 16 2.26 -5.30 8.22
C GLY A 16 1.74 -4.47 7.03
N PRO A 17 1.97 -3.14 6.99
CA PRO A 17 1.38 -2.25 5.98
C PRO A 17 1.57 -2.70 4.52
N LEU A 18 2.72 -3.30 4.20
CA LEU A 18 3.02 -3.82 2.86
C LEU A 18 2.09 -4.97 2.43
N LEU A 19 1.66 -5.81 3.37
CA LEU A 19 0.72 -6.90 3.12
C LEU A 19 -0.72 -6.39 3.09
N GLU A 20 -1.06 -5.54 4.04
CA GLU A 20 -2.41 -5.02 4.23
C GLU A 20 -2.88 -4.16 3.06
N ILE A 21 -2.01 -3.36 2.46
CA ILE A 21 -2.38 -2.42 1.39
C ILE A 21 -3.05 -3.10 0.18
N ARG A 22 -2.78 -4.40 -0.03
CA ARG A 22 -3.41 -5.19 -1.10
C ARG A 22 -4.90 -5.44 -0.86
N TYR A 23 -5.35 -5.31 0.38
CA TYR A 23 -6.72 -5.52 0.82
C TYR A 23 -7.43 -4.21 1.20
N LEU A 24 -6.70 -3.09 1.24
CA LEU A 24 -7.24 -1.78 1.58
C LEU A 24 -7.83 -1.10 0.34
N TYR A 25 -9.17 -1.04 0.27
CA TYR A 25 -9.87 -0.33 -0.79
C TYR A 25 -9.47 1.16 -0.87
N SER A 26 -9.20 1.78 0.28
CA SER A 26 -8.83 3.20 0.41
C SER A 26 -7.33 3.47 0.31
N GLY A 27 -6.50 2.42 0.18
CA GLY A 27 -5.05 2.52 0.21
C GLY A 27 -4.46 2.86 1.59
N TYR A 28 -3.17 3.16 1.59
CA TYR A 28 -2.38 3.63 2.72
C TYR A 28 -2.18 5.14 2.65
N GLN A 29 -2.36 5.83 3.79
CA GLN A 29 -2.19 7.28 3.89
C GLN A 29 -1.27 7.62 5.05
N THR A 30 -0.38 8.60 4.85
CA THR A 30 0.55 9.06 5.88
C THR A 30 1.01 10.48 5.61
N THR A 31 1.37 11.23 6.65
CA THR A 31 2.07 12.52 6.53
C THR A 31 3.59 12.36 6.57
N ASP A 32 4.09 11.16 6.90
CA ASP A 32 5.51 10.83 6.94
C ASP A 32 5.99 10.37 5.55
N TRP A 33 6.87 11.17 4.94
CA TRP A 33 7.38 10.92 3.60
C TRP A 33 8.28 9.68 3.52
N MET A 34 8.94 9.27 4.62
CA MET A 34 9.81 8.09 4.63
C MET A 34 8.97 6.81 4.56
N LEU A 35 7.88 6.77 5.33
CA LEU A 35 6.92 5.66 5.26
C LEU A 35 6.31 5.55 3.86
N ALA A 36 5.91 6.69 3.27
CA ALA A 36 5.37 6.71 1.92
C ALA A 36 6.40 6.22 0.88
N HIS A 37 7.63 6.72 0.96
CA HIS A 37 8.72 6.36 0.06
C HIS A 37 9.04 4.86 0.11
N VAL A 38 9.25 4.31 1.31
CA VAL A 38 9.62 2.89 1.48
C VAL A 38 8.50 1.98 1.01
N LEU A 39 7.24 2.34 1.25
CA LEU A 39 6.11 1.55 0.78
C LEU A 39 6.03 1.49 -0.74
N VAL A 40 6.15 2.63 -1.43
CA VAL A 40 6.18 2.66 -2.91
C VAL A 40 7.37 1.86 -3.45
N PHE A 41 8.54 1.98 -2.81
CA PHE A 41 9.74 1.24 -3.20
C PHE A 41 9.53 -0.27 -3.07
N GLU A 42 9.07 -0.77 -1.92
CA GLU A 42 8.89 -2.21 -1.72
C GLU A 42 7.79 -2.77 -2.63
N LEU A 43 6.69 -2.05 -2.86
CA LEU A 43 5.65 -2.46 -3.81
C LEU A 43 6.20 -2.57 -5.24
N THR A 44 6.98 -1.58 -5.67
CA THR A 44 7.63 -1.59 -6.99
C THR A 44 8.66 -2.71 -7.09
N ARG A 45 9.45 -2.93 -6.03
CA ARG A 45 10.43 -4.02 -5.94
C ARG A 45 9.75 -5.37 -6.07
N LEU A 46 8.66 -5.61 -5.34
CA LEU A 46 7.88 -6.86 -5.41
C LEU A 46 7.38 -7.16 -6.83
N ASN A 47 6.88 -6.15 -7.53
CA ASN A 47 6.47 -6.29 -8.94
C ASN A 47 7.63 -6.49 -9.92
N THR A 48 8.86 -6.13 -9.53
CA THR A 48 10.05 -6.28 -10.38
C THR A 48 10.70 -7.64 -10.20
N ILE A 49 10.79 -8.14 -8.96
CA ILE A 49 11.44 -9.42 -8.64
C ILE A 49 10.53 -10.63 -8.87
N SER A 50 9.21 -10.42 -8.89
CA SER A 50 8.19 -11.45 -9.10
C SER A 50 7.35 -11.12 -10.32
N VAL A 51 6.47 -12.04 -10.73
CA VAL A 51 5.45 -11.72 -11.73
C VAL A 51 4.60 -10.54 -11.20
N PRO A 52 4.46 -9.43 -11.95
CA PRO A 52 3.66 -8.29 -11.51
C PRO A 52 2.24 -8.70 -11.14
N GLN A 53 1.76 -8.26 -9.98
CA GLN A 53 0.42 -8.63 -9.48
C GLN A 53 -0.54 -7.44 -9.42
N PHE A 54 -0.02 -6.21 -9.37
CA PHE A 54 -0.81 -5.01 -9.19
C PHE A 54 -0.13 -3.79 -9.82
N LEU A 55 -0.90 -2.79 -10.19
CA LEU A 55 -0.43 -1.44 -10.48
C LEU A 55 -0.24 -0.69 -9.17
N VAL A 56 0.88 0.01 -9.01
CA VAL A 56 1.16 0.86 -7.85
C VAL A 56 0.79 2.29 -8.22
N HIS A 57 -0.01 2.92 -7.36
CA HIS A 57 -0.44 4.31 -7.51
C HIS A 57 0.03 5.11 -6.30
N ALA A 58 0.46 6.34 -6.54
CA ALA A 58 0.83 7.29 -5.50
C ALA A 58 0.33 8.68 -5.89
N ASP A 59 -0.14 9.41 -4.90
CA ASP A 59 -0.62 10.79 -5.03
C ASP A 59 -0.40 11.52 -3.70
N TYR A 60 -0.62 12.83 -3.67
CA TYR A 60 -0.55 13.62 -2.46
C TYR A 60 -1.59 14.75 -2.45
N ASP A 61 -2.08 15.07 -1.26
CA ASP A 61 -2.88 16.26 -1.03
C ASP A 61 -2.09 17.28 -0.23
N LEU A 62 -2.18 18.55 -0.62
CA LEU A 62 -1.72 19.68 0.20
C LEU A 62 -2.84 20.04 1.17
N THR A 63 -2.58 19.82 2.46
CA THR A 63 -3.52 20.14 3.54
C THR A 63 -2.97 21.29 4.39
N SER A 64 -3.80 21.87 5.27
CA SER A 64 -3.35 22.87 6.24
C SER A 64 -2.28 22.35 7.21
N GLU A 65 -2.18 21.02 7.37
CA GLU A 65 -1.26 20.35 8.29
C GLU A 65 0.01 19.86 7.59
N GLY A 66 0.11 20.05 6.26
CA GLY A 66 1.23 19.60 5.45
C GLY A 66 0.79 18.68 4.31
N ILE A 67 1.73 17.86 3.83
CA ILE A 67 1.51 16.93 2.71
C ILE A 67 0.94 15.62 3.25
N LEU A 68 -0.21 15.20 2.75
CA LEU A 68 -0.77 13.87 2.99
C LEU A 68 -0.46 12.97 1.78
N TYR A 69 0.43 12.02 1.95
CA TYR A 69 0.77 11.04 0.92
C TYR A 69 -0.26 9.91 0.89
N LYS A 70 -0.70 9.55 -0.30
CA LYS A 70 -1.70 8.50 -0.57
C LYS A 70 -1.09 7.46 -1.49
N ILE A 71 -1.16 6.20 -1.11
CA ILE A 71 -0.61 5.07 -1.88
C ILE A 71 -1.68 4.00 -1.96
N TRP A 72 -1.94 3.44 -3.13
CA TRP A 72 -2.87 2.33 -3.28
C TRP A 72 -2.43 1.44 -4.44
N VAL A 73 -3.02 0.25 -4.50
CA VAL A 73 -2.70 -0.73 -5.54
C VAL A 73 -3.97 -1.21 -6.24
N THR A 74 -3.87 -1.42 -7.55
CA THR A 74 -4.95 -2.02 -8.35
C THR A 74 -4.50 -3.38 -8.85
N PRO A 75 -5.15 -4.49 -8.48
CA PRO A 75 -4.81 -5.82 -8.99
C PRO A 75 -4.81 -5.88 -10.52
N LEU A 76 -3.80 -6.50 -11.14
CA LEU A 76 -3.71 -6.65 -12.60
C LEU A 76 -4.65 -7.73 -13.15
N SER A 77 -4.91 -8.75 -12.35
CA SER A 77 -6.00 -9.70 -12.58
C SER A 77 -7.09 -9.41 -11.56
N PRO A 78 -8.38 -9.49 -11.92
CA PRO A 78 -9.45 -9.43 -10.93
C PRO A 78 -9.15 -10.48 -9.85
N LEU A 79 -9.14 -10.04 -8.59
CA LEU A 79 -9.13 -10.97 -7.47
C LEU A 79 -10.28 -11.97 -7.71
N PRO A 80 -10.08 -13.28 -7.47
CA PRO A 80 -11.20 -14.21 -7.49
C PRO A 80 -12.27 -13.61 -6.58
N ALA A 81 -13.46 -13.38 -7.12
CA ALA A 81 -14.58 -12.91 -6.33
C ALA A 81 -14.67 -13.85 -5.13
N ASN A 82 -14.60 -13.30 -3.91
CA ASN A 82 -14.98 -14.07 -2.75
C ASN A 82 -16.39 -14.58 -3.08
N SER A 83 -16.50 -15.90 -3.22
CA SER A 83 -17.78 -16.58 -3.36
C SER A 83 -18.53 -16.38 -2.05
N ASP A 84 -19.17 -15.22 -1.92
CA ASP A 84 -20.17 -14.98 -0.89
C ASP A 84 -21.22 -16.07 -1.04
N GLY A 85 -21.37 -16.83 0.04
CA GLY A 85 -21.89 -18.19 0.01
C GLY A 85 -23.22 -18.33 -0.72
N GLU A 86 -23.27 -19.35 -1.59
CA GLU A 86 -24.52 -20.04 -1.90
C GLU A 86 -25.15 -20.46 -0.57
N LYS A 87 -26.23 -19.76 -0.20
CA LYS A 87 -27.15 -20.22 0.82
C LYS A 87 -28.02 -21.27 0.13
N PRO A 88 -27.99 -22.56 0.55
CA PRO A 88 -28.87 -23.55 -0.04
C PRO A 88 -30.32 -23.20 0.31
N GLU A 89 -31.18 -23.29 -0.71
CA GLU A 89 -32.65 -23.18 -0.62
C GLU A 89 -33.27 -24.29 0.24
#